data_AF-A0A285L6L4-F1
#
_entry.id   AF-A0A285L6L4-F1
#
_cell.length_a   1.000
_cell.length_b   1.000
_cell.length_c   1.000
_cell.angle_alpha   90.00
_cell.angle_beta   90.00
_cell.angle_gamma   90.00
#
_symmetry.space_group_name_H-M   'P 1'
#
loop_
_entity.id
_entity.type
_entity.pdbx_description
1 polymer ?
#
loop_
_entity_poly.entity_id
_entity_poly.type
_entity_poly.pdbx_seq_one_letter_code
_entity_poly.pdbx_strand_id
1 'polypeptide(L)'
;MSVERDPDMELDCTAVLADVWLMLDGECDDATRARLQHHMDHCSPCIEAYGIEEKIKSLLSRKCGGDKAPDSLRDRLTFEIHKSMRVYKVEGE
;
A
#
# COMPACT_ATOMS: atom_id res chain seq x y z
N MET A 1 33.97 15.22 14.34
CA MET A 1 32.62 14.90 14.80
C MET A 1 32.05 13.95 13.76
N SER A 2 31.98 12.66 14.09
CA SER A 2 31.45 11.64 13.19
C SER A 2 29.95 11.86 13.09
N VAL A 3 29.46 12.22 11.91
CA VAL A 3 28.01 12.25 11.66
C VAL A 3 27.60 10.79 11.60
N GLU A 4 26.95 10.30 12.66
CA GLU A 4 26.31 8.99 12.63
C GLU A 4 25.24 9.05 11.53
N ARG A 5 25.48 8.33 10.43
CA ARG A 5 24.62 8.34 9.26
C ARG A 5 23.42 7.46 9.57
N ASP A 6 22.26 8.10 9.65
CA ASP A 6 21.00 7.44 9.94
C ASP A 6 20.65 6.43 8.83
N PRO A 7 20.50 5.12 9.14
CA PRO A 7 20.27 4.09 8.12
C PRO A 7 18.91 4.23 7.42
N ASP A 8 17.95 4.95 7.99
CA ASP A 8 16.68 5.23 7.31
C ASP A 8 16.80 6.38 6.28
N MET A 9 17.88 7.17 6.33
CA MET A 9 18.29 8.07 5.24
C MET A 9 19.10 7.37 4.13
N GLU A 10 19.48 6.09 4.29
CA GLU A 10 20.21 5.32 3.27
C GLU A 10 19.30 4.65 2.23
N LEU A 11 17.98 4.85 2.30
CA LEU A 11 17.10 4.43 1.21
C LEU A 11 17.36 5.30 -0.02
N ASP A 12 17.79 4.66 -1.11
CA ASP A 12 17.84 5.31 -2.41
C ASP A 12 16.42 5.75 -2.80
N CYS A 13 16.28 6.99 -3.27
CA CYS A 13 15.00 7.53 -3.72
C CYS A 13 14.35 6.61 -4.77
N THR A 14 15.15 5.92 -5.58
CA THR A 14 14.66 4.92 -6.53
C THR A 14 13.89 3.77 -5.85
N ALA A 15 14.39 3.25 -4.72
CA ALA A 15 13.73 2.19 -3.98
C ALA A 15 12.43 2.68 -3.34
N VAL A 16 12.44 3.90 -2.78
CA VAL A 16 11.25 4.53 -2.21
C VAL A 16 10.16 4.68 -3.27
N LEU A 17 10.52 5.21 -4.45
CA LEU A 17 9.58 5.41 -5.55
C LEU A 17 9.01 4.11 -6.12
N ALA A 18 9.76 3.01 -6.10
CA ALA A 18 9.27 1.70 -6.50
C ALA A 18 8.14 1.21 -5.57
N ASP A 19 8.25 1.49 -4.28
CA ASP A 19 7.32 1.01 -3.26
C ASP A 19 6.16 2.00 -2.97
N VAL A 20 6.20 3.22 -3.51
CA VAL A 20 5.10 4.22 -3.39
C VAL A 20 3.78 3.66 -3.89
N TRP A 21 3.78 2.87 -4.97
CA TRP A 21 2.56 2.26 -5.51
C TRP A 21 1.94 1.25 -4.56
N LEU A 22 2.75 0.36 -3.99
CA LEU A 22 2.31 -0.61 -2.96
C LEU A 22 1.71 0.13 -1.75
N MET A 23 2.32 1.25 -1.36
CA MET A 23 1.79 2.09 -0.27
C MET A 23 0.44 2.70 -0.62
N LEU A 24 0.32 3.28 -1.81
CA LEU A 24 -0.91 3.90 -2.30
C LEU A 24 -2.03 2.87 -2.49
N ASP A 25 -1.72 1.64 -2.89
CA ASP A 25 -2.68 0.52 -3.05
C ASP A 25 -3.06 -0.13 -1.72
N GLY A 26 -2.38 0.21 -0.63
CA GLY A 26 -2.61 -0.41 0.67
C GLY A 26 -2.04 -1.83 0.76
N GLU A 27 -1.12 -2.18 -0.13
CA GLU A 27 -0.48 -3.49 -0.24
C GLU A 27 0.88 -3.55 0.48
N CYS A 28 1.29 -2.48 1.16
CA CYS A 28 2.47 -2.47 2.02
C CYS A 28 2.14 -2.88 3.47
N ASP A 29 3.08 -3.57 4.12
CA ASP A 29 3.05 -3.82 5.55
C ASP A 29 3.39 -2.55 6.36
N ASP A 30 3.09 -2.56 7.66
CA ASP A 30 3.27 -1.41 8.54
C ASP A 30 4.74 -0.96 8.65
N ALA A 31 5.70 -1.90 8.61
CA ALA A 31 7.12 -1.57 8.69
C ALA A 31 7.61 -0.90 7.40
N THR A 32 7.13 -1.36 6.24
CA THR A 32 7.40 -0.71 4.95
C THR A 32 6.76 0.68 4.88
N ARG A 33 5.52 0.84 5.34
CA ARG A 33 4.86 2.14 5.42
C ARG A 33 5.63 3.14 6.28
N ALA A 34 6.05 2.74 7.48
CA ALA A 34 6.78 3.61 8.40
C ALA A 34 8.12 4.07 7.81
N ARG A 35 8.87 3.16 7.19
CA ARG A 35 10.15 3.48 6.53
C ARG A 35 9.99 4.45 5.36
N LEU A 36 8.99 4.23 4.50
CA LEU A 36 8.73 5.13 3.37
C LEU A 36 8.28 6.51 3.85
N GLN A 37 7.43 6.57 4.88
CA GLN A 37 7.00 7.84 5.48
C GLN A 37 8.19 8.61 6.05
N HIS A 38 9.06 7.94 6.81
CA HIS A 38 10.26 8.56 7.37
C HIS A 38 11.17 9.17 6.30
N HIS A 39 11.38 8.46 5.18
CA HIS A 39 12.16 9.02 4.06
C HIS A 39 11.46 10.23 3.44
N MET A 40 10.17 10.14 3.16
CA MET A 40 9.40 11.24 2.58
C MET A 40 9.42 12.48 3.48
N ASP A 41 9.33 12.32 4.80
CA ASP A 41 9.37 13.45 5.76
C ASP A 41 10.67 14.28 5.66
N HIS A 42 11.74 13.71 5.12
CA HIS A 42 13.05 14.35 4.99
C HIS A 42 13.52 14.56 3.54
N CYS A 43 12.75 14.10 2.54
CA CYS A 43 13.15 14.06 1.13
C CYS A 43 12.13 14.75 0.22
N SER A 44 12.34 16.05 -0.03
CA SER A 44 11.50 16.87 -0.92
C SER A 44 11.17 16.22 -2.28
N PRO A 45 12.12 15.65 -3.06
CA PRO A 45 11.78 15.06 -4.35
C PRO A 45 10.87 13.84 -4.23
N CYS A 46 10.99 13.04 -3.17
CA CYS A 46 10.10 11.91 -2.92
C CYS A 46 8.68 12.38 -2.52
N ILE A 47 8.55 13.45 -1.74
CA ILE A 47 7.24 14.06 -1.43
C ILE A 47 6.55 14.52 -2.71
N GLU A 48 7.27 15.22 -3.59
CA GLU A 48 6.71 15.75 -4.84
C GLU A 48 6.25 14.61 -5.76
N ALA A 49 7.09 13.58 -5.92
CA ALA A 49 6.75 12.40 -6.71
C ALA A 49 5.54 11.65 -6.14
N TYR A 50 5.51 11.38 -4.82
CA TYR A 50 4.36 10.79 -4.14
C TYR A 50 3.08 11.58 -4.42
N GLY A 51 3.12 12.91 -4.28
CA GLY A 51 1.97 13.78 -4.51
C GLY A 51 1.47 13.79 -5.96
N ILE A 52 2.35 13.53 -6.94
CA ILE A 52 1.96 13.33 -8.34
C ILE A 52 1.25 11.98 -8.50
N GLU A 53 1.83 10.89 -7.99
CA GLU A 53 1.27 9.55 -8.12
C GLU A 53 -0.11 9.43 -7.44
N GLU A 54 -0.27 10.02 -6.26
CA GLU A 54 -1.56 10.08 -5.56
C GLU A 54 -2.62 10.80 -6.40
N LYS A 55 -2.27 11.93 -7.03
CA LYS A 55 -3.19 12.69 -7.89
C LYS A 55 -3.57 11.89 -9.15
N ILE A 56 -2.61 11.22 -9.78
CA ILE A 56 -2.84 10.36 -10.95
C ILE A 56 -3.80 9.23 -10.57
N LYS A 57 -3.51 8.52 -9.48
CA LYS A 57 -4.34 7.43 -8.99
C LYS A 57 -5.77 7.89 -8.66
N SER A 58 -5.89 9.03 -8.00
CA SER A 58 -7.18 9.64 -7.69
C SER A 58 -7.96 10.04 -8.96
N LEU A 59 -7.27 10.53 -9.99
CA LEU A 59 -7.88 10.86 -11.28
C LEU A 59 -8.37 9.60 -12.00
N LEU A 60 -7.54 8.56 -12.06
CA LEU A 60 -7.87 7.26 -12.67
C LEU A 60 -9.06 6.60 -11.97
N SER A 61 -9.08 6.58 -10.64
CA SER A 61 -10.22 6.07 -9.87
C SER A 61 -11.52 6.79 -10.25
N ARG A 62 -11.48 8.12 -10.38
CA ARG A 62 -12.66 8.94 -10.74
C ARG A 62 -13.10 8.79 -12.19
N LYS A 63 -12.18 8.57 -13.14
CA LYS A 63 -12.48 8.53 -14.58
C LYS A 63 -12.65 7.12 -15.15
N CYS A 64 -12.03 6.14 -14.52
CA CYS A 64 -11.92 4.77 -15.02
C CYS A 64 -12.41 3.72 -14.00
N GLY A 65 -12.72 4.09 -12.75
CA GLY A 65 -13.25 3.18 -11.72
C GLY A 65 -14.75 2.89 -11.82
N GLY A 66 -15.37 3.18 -12.97
CA GLY A 66 -16.84 3.28 -13.14
C GLY A 66 -17.60 1.96 -13.30
N ASP A 67 -16.92 0.84 -13.58
CA ASP A 67 -17.61 -0.43 -13.71
C ASP A 67 -17.86 -1.05 -12.34
N LYS A 68 -19.04 -0.74 -11.79
CA LYS A 68 -19.56 -1.44 -10.61
C LYS A 68 -19.64 -2.93 -10.95
N ALA A 69 -18.93 -3.76 -10.18
CA ALA A 69 -19.03 -5.20 -10.28
C ALA A 69 -20.52 -5.63 -10.22
N PRO A 70 -20.97 -6.55 -11.10
CA PRO A 70 -22.37 -6.96 -11.15
C PRO A 70 -22.79 -7.62 -9.84
N ASP A 71 -24.04 -7.40 -9.42
CA ASP A 71 -24.54 -7.91 -8.13
C ASP A 71 -24.48 -9.45 -8.08
N SER A 72 -24.64 -10.13 -9.23
CA SER A 72 -24.48 -11.59 -9.33
C SER A 72 -23.08 -12.10 -8.92
N LEU A 73 -22.03 -11.32 -9.15
CA LEU A 73 -20.68 -11.67 -8.71
C LEU A 73 -20.57 -11.54 -7.18
N ARG A 74 -21.16 -10.50 -6.60
CA ARG A 74 -21.23 -10.29 -5.15
C ARG A 74 -21.97 -11.43 -4.46
N ASP A 75 -23.13 -11.82 -4.99
CA ASP A 75 -23.95 -12.90 -4.44
C ASP A 75 -23.17 -14.22 -4.43
N ARG A 76 -22.51 -14.53 -5.55
CA ARG A 76 -21.71 -15.75 -5.70
C ARG A 76 -20.51 -15.79 -4.75
N LEU A 77 -19.78 -14.68 -4.61
CA LEU A 77 -18.66 -14.58 -3.67
C LEU A 77 -19.13 -14.74 -2.23
N THR A 78 -20.23 -14.09 -1.86
CA THR A 78 -20.81 -14.18 -0.51
C THR A 78 -21.17 -15.63 -0.18
N PHE A 79 -21.81 -16.35 -1.12
CA PHE A 79 -22.16 -17.75 -0.94
C PHE A 79 -20.92 -18.64 -0.72
N GLU A 80 -19.91 -18.54 -1.57
CA GLU A 80 -18.71 -19.40 -1.45
C GLU A 80 -17.88 -19.08 -0.19
N ILE A 81 -17.83 -17.82 0.26
CA ILE A 81 -17.19 -17.45 1.52
C ILE A 81 -17.90 -18.12 2.71
N HIS A 82 -19.24 -18.06 2.79
CA HIS A 82 -19.97 -18.72 3.87
C HIS A 82 -19.82 -20.24 3.85
N LYS A 83 -19.80 -20.85 2.67
CA LYS A 83 -19.60 -22.29 2.49
C LYS A 83 -18.22 -22.76 2.93
N SER A 84 -17.19 -21.91 2.83
CA SER A 84 -15.79 -22.30 3.06
C SER A 84 -15.28 -22.07 4.49
N MET A 85 -16.16 -21.79 5.46
CA MET A 85 -15.80 -21.75 6.87
C MET A 85 -15.30 -23.11 7.38
N ARG A 86 -13.98 -23.33 7.30
CA ARG A 86 -13.28 -24.39 8.04
C ARG A 86 -12.77 -23.80 9.34
N VAL A 87 -13.36 -24.24 10.46
CA VAL A 87 -12.84 -23.97 11.80
C VAL A 87 -11.52 -24.72 11.95
N TYR A 88 -10.40 -24.00 12.02
CA TYR A 88 -9.14 -24.58 12.48
C TYR A 88 -9.10 -24.43 14.01
N LYS A 89 -9.08 -25.56 14.70
CA LYS A 89 -8.83 -25.60 16.15
C LYS A 89 -7.37 -25.23 16.35
N VAL A 90 -7.11 -24.06 16.94
CA VAL A 90 -5.79 -23.73 17.49
C VAL A 90 -5.61 -24.60 18.74
N GLU A 91 -4.85 -25.68 18.59
CA GLU A 91 -4.36 -26.45 19.74
C GLU A 91 -3.22 -25.64 20.35
N GLY A 92 -3.49 -25.08 21.53
CA GLY A 92 -2.49 -24.43 22.35
C GLY A 92 -1.61 -25.47 23.03
N GLU A 93 -0.30 -25.20 22.99
CA GLU A 93 0.67 -25.58 24.03
C GLU A 93 1.13 -24.30 24.73
#